data_AF-A0A3M1Y1G9-F1
#
_entry.id   AF-A0A3M1Y1G9-F1
#
_cell.length_a   1.000
_cell.length_b   1.000
_cell.length_c   1.000
_cell.angle_alpha   90.00
_cell.angle_beta   90.00
_cell.angle_gamma   90.00
#
_symmetry.space_group_name_H-M   'P 1'
#
loop_
_entity.id
_entity.type
_entity.pdbx_description
1 polymer ?
#
loop_
_entity_poly.entity_id
_entity_poly.type
_entity_poly.pdbx_seq_one_letter_code
_entity_poly.pdbx_strand_id
1 'polypeptide(L)'
;TGCTHNRAFIEKVDGGFGKRAGCLFYEVGCRGPMTRATCNRILWNRHSSKTRANHPCLGCTEPGFPHHDLEKGTIFKTPKFFGIWPKDVPTGESRLTYYFKAGVGKLSPSPKILRDSSK
;
A
#
# COMPACT_ATOMS: atom_id res chain seq x y z
N THR A 1 -3.86 -3.35 -10.47
CA THR A 1 -5.29 -2.94 -10.62
C THR A 1 -6.20 -3.89 -9.85
N GLY A 2 -7.40 -3.45 -9.45
CA GLY A 2 -8.40 -4.30 -8.75
C GLY A 2 -8.35 -4.28 -7.21
N CYS A 3 -7.46 -3.51 -6.59
CA CYS A 3 -7.41 -3.38 -5.12
C CYS A 3 -8.62 -2.59 -4.61
N THR A 4 -9.28 -3.08 -3.56
CA THR A 4 -10.40 -2.39 -2.88
C THR A 4 -9.97 -1.08 -2.21
N HIS A 5 -8.71 -0.98 -1.79
CA HIS A 5 -8.14 0.22 -1.16
C HIS A 5 -7.50 1.19 -2.15
N ASN A 6 -7.75 1.05 -3.46
CA ASN A 6 -7.11 1.88 -4.49
C ASN A 6 -7.47 3.37 -4.35
N ARG A 7 -8.71 3.68 -3.96
CA ARG A 7 -9.12 5.07 -3.71
C ARG A 7 -8.35 5.70 -2.56
N ALA A 8 -8.21 4.97 -1.44
CA ALA A 8 -7.40 5.40 -0.31
C ALA A 8 -5.91 5.56 -0.69
N PHE A 9 -5.41 4.75 -1.61
CA PHE A 9 -4.05 4.88 -2.13
C PHE A 9 -3.86 6.19 -2.93
N ILE A 10 -4.82 6.54 -3.80
CA ILE A 10 -4.80 7.78 -4.60
C ILE A 10 -4.87 9.01 -3.68
N GLU A 11 -5.81 9.01 -2.74
CA GLU A 11 -6.08 10.13 -1.84
C GLU A 11 -5.14 10.20 -0.62
N LYS A 12 -4.09 9.36 -0.59
CA LYS A 12 -3.05 9.35 0.43
C LYS A 12 -3.60 9.17 1.86
N VAL A 13 -4.60 8.31 2.01
CA VAL A 13 -5.22 7.97 3.31
C VAL A 13 -4.59 6.71 3.89
N ASP A 14 -4.05 6.83 5.09
CA ASP A 14 -3.33 5.75 5.77
C ASP A 14 -4.30 4.72 6.38
N GLY A 15 -3.96 3.44 6.21
CA GLY A 15 -4.64 2.30 6.82
C GLY A 15 -3.70 1.50 7.72
N GLY A 16 -4.27 0.70 8.62
CA GLY A 16 -3.54 -0.14 9.58
C GLY A 16 -3.86 -1.63 9.43
N PHE A 17 -3.06 -2.47 10.07
CA PHE A 17 -3.28 -3.91 10.09
C PHE A 17 -4.63 -4.22 10.76
N GLY A 18 -5.48 -5.02 10.10
CA GLY A 18 -6.82 -5.35 10.60
C GLY A 18 -7.86 -4.22 10.50
N LYS A 19 -7.48 -3.01 10.10
CA LYS A 19 -8.43 -1.90 9.90
C LYS A 19 -9.18 -2.06 8.58
N ARG A 20 -10.48 -1.75 8.58
CA ARG A 20 -11.35 -1.93 7.40
C ARG A 20 -11.17 -0.84 6.34
N ALA A 21 -10.62 0.32 6.70
CA ALA A 21 -10.39 1.43 5.78
C ALA A 21 -8.94 1.90 5.74
N GLY A 22 -8.66 2.76 4.76
CA GLY A 22 -7.33 3.31 4.48
C GLY A 22 -6.49 2.39 3.59
N CYS A 23 -5.32 2.89 3.18
CA CYS A 23 -4.38 2.15 2.35
C CYS A 23 -3.27 1.52 3.20
N LEU A 24 -3.01 0.23 2.99
CA LEU A 24 -1.97 -0.53 3.67
C LEU A 24 -0.54 -0.21 3.19
N PHE A 25 -0.37 0.64 2.18
CA PHE A 25 0.93 0.96 1.59
C PHE A 25 1.79 1.87 2.50
N TYR A 26 1.18 2.81 3.20
CA TYR A 26 1.92 3.90 3.84
C TYR A 26 2.53 3.54 5.20
N GLU A 27 1.82 2.72 5.99
CA GLU A 27 2.28 2.31 7.32
C GLU A 27 2.71 0.85 7.39
N VAL A 28 1.95 -0.07 6.77
CA VAL A 28 2.11 -1.52 6.99
C VAL A 28 2.83 -2.27 5.86
N GLY A 29 3.48 -1.56 4.95
CA GLY A 29 4.41 -2.15 3.98
C GLY A 29 3.77 -2.86 2.77
N CYS A 30 2.51 -2.59 2.44
CA CYS A 30 1.86 -3.26 1.31
C CYS A 30 2.59 -2.96 -0.02
N ARG A 31 3.19 -3.98 -0.65
CA ARG A 31 3.89 -3.87 -1.95
C ARG A 31 2.96 -3.94 -3.16
N GLY A 32 1.65 -3.88 -2.96
CA GLY A 32 0.64 -4.02 -4.02
C GLY A 32 0.84 -3.13 -5.25
N PRO A 33 1.20 -1.83 -5.10
CA PRO A 33 1.51 -0.95 -6.22
C PRO A 33 2.75 -1.34 -7.05
N MET A 34 3.60 -2.21 -6.52
CA MET A 34 4.82 -2.70 -7.16
C MET A 34 4.71 -4.16 -7.58
N THR A 35 3.57 -4.82 -7.36
CA THR A 35 3.39 -6.26 -7.58
C THR A 35 2.45 -6.54 -8.74
N ARG A 36 2.91 -7.30 -9.73
CA ARG A 36 2.15 -7.83 -10.84
C ARG A 36 1.57 -9.18 -10.45
N ALA A 37 0.29 -9.18 -10.08
CA ALA A 37 -0.43 -10.40 -9.73
C ALA A 37 -1.92 -10.28 -10.05
N THR A 38 -2.56 -11.42 -10.24
CA THR A 38 -4.01 -11.53 -10.51
C THR A 38 -4.84 -11.59 -9.22
N CYS A 39 -4.22 -11.61 -8.04
CA CYS A 39 -4.87 -11.82 -6.73
C CYS A 39 -6.07 -10.91 -6.45
N ASN A 40 -6.11 -9.71 -7.04
CA ASN A 40 -7.21 -8.75 -6.86
C ASN A 40 -8.21 -8.70 -8.02
N ARG A 41 -7.93 -9.45 -9.10
CA ARG A 41 -8.85 -9.65 -10.24
C ARG A 41 -9.56 -11.00 -10.16
N ILE A 42 -8.80 -12.10 -10.11
CA ILE A 42 -9.37 -13.47 -10.11
C ILE A 42 -9.69 -13.97 -8.69
N LEU A 43 -9.04 -13.37 -7.68
CA LEU A 43 -9.13 -13.73 -6.27
C LEU A 43 -8.54 -15.11 -5.95
N TRP A 44 -8.13 -15.27 -4.69
CA TRP A 44 -7.82 -16.57 -4.10
C TRP A 44 -9.12 -17.35 -3.92
N ASN A 45 -9.16 -18.57 -4.46
CA ASN A 45 -10.32 -19.46 -4.45
C ASN A 45 -11.61 -18.78 -4.95
N ARG A 46 -11.48 -17.81 -5.87
CA ARG A 46 -12.59 -16.97 -6.36
C ARG A 46 -13.38 -16.24 -5.26
N HIS A 47 -12.82 -16.10 -4.07
CA HIS A 47 -13.53 -15.58 -2.90
C HIS A 47 -12.89 -14.31 -2.32
N SER A 48 -11.57 -14.30 -2.08
CA SER A 48 -10.92 -13.19 -1.37
C SER A 48 -9.49 -12.94 -1.84
N SER A 49 -8.80 -11.96 -1.24
CA SER A 49 -7.39 -11.67 -1.49
C SER A 49 -6.74 -11.15 -0.20
N LYS A 50 -5.41 -11.15 -0.12
CA LYS A 50 -4.68 -10.60 1.04
C LYS A 50 -5.15 -9.20 1.38
N THR A 51 -5.19 -8.30 0.40
CA THR A 51 -5.60 -6.90 0.62
C THR A 51 -7.08 -6.76 1.00
N ARG A 52 -7.97 -7.67 0.55
CA ARG A 52 -9.38 -7.70 0.97
C ARG A 52 -9.55 -8.18 2.41
N ALA A 53 -8.63 -9.03 2.88
CA ALA A 53 -8.53 -9.47 4.27
C ALA A 53 -7.73 -8.47 5.14
N ASN A 54 -7.49 -7.24 4.68
CA ASN A 54 -6.68 -6.23 5.36
C ASN A 54 -5.25 -6.67 5.69
N HIS A 55 -4.71 -7.60 4.90
CA HIS A 55 -3.33 -8.03 4.98
C HIS A 55 -2.51 -7.39 3.84
N PRO A 56 -1.32 -6.82 4.11
CA PRO A 56 -0.50 -6.21 3.07
C PRO A 56 -0.09 -7.24 2.01
N CYS A 57 0.00 -6.80 0.76
CA CYS A 57 0.67 -7.56 -0.28
C CYS A 57 2.17 -7.62 0.03
N LEU A 58 2.76 -8.81 -0.02
CA LEU A 58 4.19 -9.01 0.24
C LEU A 58 5.03 -9.00 -1.05
N GLY A 59 4.39 -8.91 -2.22
CA GLY A 59 5.10 -8.93 -3.50
C GLY A 59 5.74 -10.27 -3.86
N CYS A 60 5.07 -11.39 -3.55
CA CYS A 60 5.60 -12.74 -3.78
C CYS A 60 5.73 -13.15 -5.26
N THR A 61 5.17 -12.37 -6.18
CA THR A 61 5.28 -12.62 -7.63
C THR A 61 6.33 -11.75 -8.32
N GLU A 62 7.00 -10.87 -7.57
CA GLU A 62 8.08 -10.03 -8.10
C GLU A 62 9.45 -10.68 -7.85
N PRO A 63 10.43 -10.44 -8.74
CA PRO A 63 11.79 -10.91 -8.52
C PRO A 63 12.39 -10.29 -7.24
N GLY A 64 13.28 -11.05 -6.59
CA GLY A 64 13.87 -10.65 -5.31
C GLY A 64 12.95 -10.85 -4.11
N PHE A 65 11.84 -11.60 -4.25
CA PHE A 65 11.12 -12.10 -3.09
C PHE A 65 11.89 -13.28 -2.46
N PRO A 66 12.06 -13.32 -1.13
CA PRO A 66 11.59 -12.36 -0.13
C PRO A 66 12.34 -11.02 -0.16
N HIS A 67 11.60 -9.91 -0.11
CA HIS A 67 12.20 -8.57 -0.19
C HIS A 67 12.98 -8.22 1.08
N HIS A 68 14.06 -7.44 0.92
CA HIS A 68 14.92 -6.95 2.00
C HIS A 68 15.54 -8.05 2.87
N ASP A 69 15.80 -9.23 2.30
CA ASP A 69 16.43 -10.37 3.00
C ASP A 69 15.79 -10.71 4.35
N LEU A 70 14.47 -10.47 4.48
CA LEU A 70 13.68 -10.68 5.70
C LEU A 70 14.24 -9.95 6.95
N GLU A 71 14.93 -8.82 6.76
CA GLU A 71 15.35 -7.97 7.87
C GLU A 71 14.17 -7.66 8.80
N LYS A 72 14.41 -7.77 10.12
CA LYS A 72 13.36 -7.63 11.12
C LYS A 72 12.68 -6.26 10.99
N GLY A 73 11.37 -6.29 10.76
CA GLY A 73 10.55 -5.07 10.64
C GLY A 73 10.32 -4.58 9.20
N THR A 74 10.84 -5.24 8.18
CA THR A 74 10.61 -4.85 6.77
C THR A 74 9.31 -5.41 6.16
N ILE A 75 8.72 -6.44 6.78
CA ILE A 75 7.58 -7.18 6.22
C ILE A 75 6.24 -6.48 6.47
N PHE A 76 6.04 -5.95 7.67
CA PHE A 76 4.77 -5.34 8.12
C PHE A 76 4.89 -3.85 8.43
N LYS A 77 5.94 -3.20 7.93
CA LYS A 77 6.16 -1.78 8.09
C LYS A 77 6.74 -1.19 6.83
N THR A 78 6.25 -0.03 6.44
CA THR A 78 6.81 0.69 5.29
C THR A 78 8.13 1.34 5.70
N PRO A 79 9.28 0.99 5.09
CA PRO A 79 10.53 1.68 5.36
C PRO A 79 10.43 3.12 4.86
N LYS A 80 10.69 4.09 5.75
CA LYS A 80 10.60 5.51 5.44
C LYS A 80 11.98 6.17 5.58
N PHE A 81 12.36 6.94 4.57
CA PHE A 81 13.47 7.87 4.59
C PHE A 81 13.05 9.16 5.29
N PHE A 82 13.87 9.64 6.24
CA PHE A 82 13.55 10.77 7.13
C PHE A 82 12.17 10.67 7.82
N GLY A 83 11.65 9.46 8.06
CA GLY A 83 10.38 9.23 8.74
C GLY A 83 9.11 9.60 7.97
N ILE A 84 9.22 10.25 6.80
CA ILE A 84 8.08 10.80 6.06
C ILE A 84 7.92 10.14 4.68
N TRP A 85 9.04 9.83 4.02
CA TRP A 85 9.04 9.43 2.60
C TRP A 85 9.26 7.93 2.44
N PRO A 86 8.39 7.18 1.74
CA PRO A 86 8.60 5.75 1.56
C PRO A 86 9.86 5.48 0.72
N LYS A 87 10.71 4.55 1.19
CA LYS A 87 11.95 4.15 0.51
C LYS A 87 11.67 3.45 -0.83
N ASP A 88 10.55 2.75 -0.94
CA ASP A 88 10.12 2.10 -2.17
C ASP A 88 8.91 2.84 -2.74
N VAL A 89 8.99 3.25 -4.00
CA VAL A 89 7.91 3.95 -4.70
C VAL A 89 7.22 3.02 -5.71
N PRO A 90 5.94 3.26 -6.02
CA PRO A 90 5.22 2.48 -7.02
C PRO A 90 5.98 2.38 -8.35
N THR A 91 5.89 1.23 -9.01
CA THR A 91 6.55 1.01 -10.29
C THR A 91 6.00 1.96 -11.36
N GLY A 92 6.89 2.58 -12.14
CA GLY A 92 6.51 3.47 -13.25
C GLY A 92 6.43 4.96 -12.88
N GLU A 93 6.72 5.34 -11.63
CA GLU A 93 6.88 6.75 -11.24
C GLU A 93 8.31 7.05 -10.79
N SER A 94 8.80 8.26 -11.10
CA SER A 94 10.05 8.74 -10.49
C SER A 94 9.82 9.06 -9.01
N ARG A 95 10.85 8.87 -8.18
CA ARG A 95 10.77 9.12 -6.72
C ARG A 95 10.34 10.56 -6.42
N LEU A 96 10.94 11.52 -7.13
CA LEU A 96 10.64 12.95 -6.97
C LEU A 96 9.18 13.27 -7.36
N THR A 97 8.72 12.75 -8.49
CA THR A 97 7.33 12.91 -8.94
C THR A 97 6.35 12.33 -7.93
N TYR A 98 6.64 11.14 -7.39
CA TYR A 98 5.79 10.50 -6.39
C TYR A 98 5.71 11.34 -5.10
N TYR A 99 6.84 11.84 -4.61
CA TYR A 99 6.89 12.68 -3.42
C TYR A 99 6.13 14.00 -3.61
N PHE A 100 6.29 14.64 -4.77
CA PHE A 100 5.53 15.83 -5.11
C PHE A 100 4.02 15.56 -5.11
N LYS A 101 3.57 14.50 -5.82
CA LYS A 101 2.16 14.08 -5.84
C LYS A 101 1.63 13.74 -4.45
N ALA A 102 2.42 13.05 -3.63
CA ALA A 102 2.05 12.70 -2.27
C ALA A 102 1.93 13.94 -1.37
N GLY A 103 2.83 14.92 -1.52
CA GLY A 103 2.77 16.20 -0.80
C GLY A 103 1.50 16.97 -1.14
N VAL A 104 1.20 17.15 -2.43
CA VAL A 104 -0.04 17.82 -2.89
C VAL A 104 -1.28 17.04 -2.46
N GLY A 105 -1.27 15.72 -2.61
CA GLY A 105 -2.39 14.86 -2.23
C GLY A 105 -2.74 14.91 -0.74
N LYS A 106 -1.74 15.04 0.14
CA LYS A 106 -1.95 15.20 1.59
C LYS A 106 -2.52 16.57 1.97
N LEU A 107 -2.26 17.61 1.17
CA LEU A 107 -2.83 18.95 1.37
C LEU A 107 -4.27 19.06 0.85
N SER A 108 -4.68 18.17 -0.05
CA SER A 108 -6.05 18.11 -0.54
C SER A 108 -7.00 17.53 0.52
N PRO A 109 -8.20 18.12 0.74
CA PRO A 109 -9.16 17.58 1.68
C PRO A 109 -9.70 16.23 1.18
N SER A 110 -9.23 15.13 1.77
CA SER A 110 -9.79 13.80 1.52
C SER A 110 -11.19 13.67 2.15
N PRO A 111 -12.12 12.89 1.56
CA PRO A 111 -13.45 12.64 2.10
C PRO A 111 -13.39 11.94 3.46
N LYS A 112 -14.22 12.40 4.42
CA LYS A 112 -14.28 11.86 5.80
C LYS A 112 -14.56 10.35 5.86
N ILE A 113 -15.38 9.83 4.93
CA ILE A 113 -15.75 8.40 4.86
C ILE A 113 -14.52 7.47 4.81
N LEU A 114 -13.45 7.89 4.14
CA LEU A 114 -12.22 7.09 4.04
C LEU A 114 -11.34 7.18 5.28
N ARG A 115 -11.53 8.19 6.12
CA ARG A 115 -10.81 8.42 7.37
C ARG A 115 -11.54 7.80 8.58
N ASP A 116 -12.87 7.86 8.60
CA ASP A 116 -13.69 7.47 9.76
C ASP A 116 -13.77 5.97 10.02
N SER A 117 -13.47 5.10 9.05
CA SER A 117 -13.37 3.64 9.27
C SER A 117 -11.95 3.17 9.62
N SER A 118 -11.02 4.10 9.87
CA SER A 118 -9.65 3.86 10.34
C SER A 118 -9.49 4.12 11.86
N LYS A 119 -10.52 4.60 12.57
CA LYS A 119 -10.51 4.73 14.03
C LYS A 119 -10.88 3.41 14.70
#